data_AF-F4B008-F1
#
_entry.id   AF-F4B008-F1
#
_cell.length_a   1.000
_cell.length_b   1.000
_cell.length_c   1.000
_cell.angle_alpha   90.00
_cell.angle_beta   90.00
_cell.angle_gamma   90.00
#
_symmetry.space_group_name_H-M   'P 1'
#
loop_
_entity.id
_entity.type
_entity.pdbx_description
1 polymer ?
#
loop_
_entity_poly.entity_id
_entity_poly.type
_entity_poly.pdbx_seq_one_letter_code
_entity_poly.pdbx_strand_id
1 'polypeptide(L)'
;MVDELEMLKKDWQKQEGSLPKYTKADLYPMLLKKSSSVVKWILFISIAEFAVWILLSFGIKISGDDASNVKTVIGDSVEYISTGIHLAALIFFIGWFYKNYKKIENTDSPRVLMQNILNTRKTVKYYIWFNLAFLVLGTVGAFVLIEATHPEFLSTDSLFLAVISLIIMLALAIGILLIIYRLLYGRLLRRLKANYNQLKKLEL
;
A
#
# COMPACT_ATOMS: atom_id res chain seq x y z
N MET A 1 21.60 51.50 2.39
CA MET A 1 21.54 50.26 1.59
C MET A 1 22.82 49.42 1.66
N VAL A 2 24.03 50.01 1.70
CA VAL A 2 25.29 49.23 1.85
C VAL A 2 25.44 48.67 3.28
N ASP A 3 25.04 49.43 4.30
CA ASP A 3 25.19 49.04 5.72
C ASP A 3 24.33 47.84 6.16
N GLU A 4 23.12 47.69 5.61
CA GLU A 4 22.24 46.57 5.95
C GLU A 4 22.78 45.24 5.41
N LEU A 5 23.41 45.26 4.23
CA LEU A 5 23.99 44.07 3.60
C LEU A 5 25.24 43.60 4.36
N GLU A 6 26.07 44.54 4.81
CA GLU A 6 27.24 44.26 5.65
C GLU A 6 26.83 43.73 7.04
N MET A 7 25.72 44.23 7.60
CA MET A 7 25.15 43.71 8.85
C MET A 7 24.65 42.28 8.69
N LEU A 8 23.90 41.99 7.62
CA LEU A 8 23.43 40.63 7.29
C LEU A 8 24.59 39.66 7.05
N LYS A 9 25.65 40.11 6.37
CA LYS A 9 26.86 39.30 6.12
C LYS A 9 27.59 38.98 7.42
N LYS A 10 27.68 39.95 8.32
CA LYS A 10 28.32 39.79 9.64
C LYS A 10 27.52 38.85 10.54
N ASP A 11 26.20 38.91 10.50
CA ASP A 11 25.34 38.00 11.26
C ASP A 11 25.28 36.60 10.66
N TRP A 12 25.35 36.48 9.33
CA TRP A 12 25.53 35.20 8.63
C TRP A 12 26.83 34.49 9.03
N GLN A 13 27.95 35.21 9.04
CA GLN A 13 29.25 34.67 9.46
C GLN A 13 29.28 34.28 10.93
N LYS A 14 28.57 35.00 11.81
CA LYS A 14 28.40 34.62 13.22
C LYS A 14 27.59 33.32 13.37
N GLN A 15 26.61 33.08 12.49
CA GLN A 15 25.82 31.85 12.50
C GLN A 15 26.58 30.65 11.93
N GLU A 16 27.50 30.82 10.98
CA GLU A 16 28.30 29.71 10.43
C GLU A 16 29.16 28.98 11.50
N GLY A 17 29.55 29.69 12.56
CA GLY A 17 30.26 29.10 13.70
C GLY A 17 29.37 28.31 14.67
N SER A 18 28.06 28.62 14.72
CA SER A 18 27.08 27.99 15.63
C SER A 18 26.21 26.92 14.97
N LEU A 19 26.31 26.75 13.65
CA LEU A 19 25.66 25.66 12.95
C LEU A 19 26.30 24.32 13.37
N PRO A 20 25.49 23.32 13.77
CA PRO A 20 26.00 22.00 14.09
C PRO A 20 26.70 21.41 12.86
N LYS A 21 28.03 21.30 12.94
CA LYS A 21 28.86 20.67 11.91
C LYS A 21 28.71 19.16 12.02
N TYR A 22 27.74 18.61 11.30
CA TYR A 22 27.53 17.17 11.30
C TYR A 22 28.64 16.47 10.50
N THR A 23 29.37 15.58 11.15
CA THR A 23 30.37 14.73 10.49
C THR A 23 29.68 13.60 9.72
N LYS A 24 30.35 13.02 8.71
CA LYS A 24 29.81 11.86 7.96
C LYS A 24 29.36 10.73 8.91
N ALA A 25 30.06 10.53 10.04
CA ALA A 25 29.74 9.55 11.08
C ALA A 25 28.45 9.86 11.87
N ASP A 26 28.05 11.13 11.98
CA ASP A 26 26.85 11.54 12.73
C ASP A 26 25.59 11.52 11.85
N LEU A 27 25.74 11.84 10.56
CA LEU A 27 24.65 11.78 9.57
C LEU A 27 24.22 10.34 9.26
N TYR A 28 25.15 9.40 9.38
CA TYR A 28 24.95 7.98 9.08
C TYR A 28 23.84 7.33 9.93
N PRO A 29 23.91 7.33 11.28
CA PRO A 29 22.87 6.75 12.13
C PRO A 29 21.53 7.49 11.98
N MET A 30 21.53 8.80 11.73
CA MET A 30 20.30 9.57 11.53
C MET A 30 19.55 9.16 10.24
N LEU A 31 20.26 9.00 9.12
CA LEU A 31 19.67 8.57 7.85
C LEU A 31 19.16 7.12 7.89
N LEU A 32 19.87 6.25 8.61
CA LEU A 32 19.51 4.85 8.81
C LEU A 32 18.22 4.73 9.63
N LYS A 33 18.13 5.46 10.75
CA LYS A 33 16.94 5.53 11.61
C LYS A 33 15.72 6.08 10.88
N LYS A 34 15.92 7.10 10.03
CA LYS A 34 14.86 7.69 9.19
C LYS A 34 14.31 6.72 8.15
N SER A 35 15.18 5.87 7.58
CA SER A 35 14.80 4.87 6.59
C SER A 35 14.06 3.68 7.22
N SER A 36 14.48 3.23 8.40
CA SER A 36 13.75 2.23 9.19
C SER A 36 12.34 2.72 9.60
N SER A 37 12.20 4.00 9.93
CA SER A 37 10.89 4.61 10.23
C SER A 37 9.92 4.59 9.04
N VAL A 38 10.40 4.79 7.81
CA VAL A 38 9.57 4.66 6.60
C VAL A 38 9.00 3.25 6.44
N VAL A 39 9.80 2.23 6.78
CA VAL A 39 9.38 0.82 6.70
C VAL A 39 8.38 0.50 7.80
N LYS A 40 8.56 1.04 9.01
CA LYS A 40 7.56 0.94 10.09
C LYS A 40 6.21 1.51 9.65
N TRP A 41 6.22 2.67 8.99
CA TRP A 41 4.99 3.24 8.44
C TRP A 41 4.33 2.36 7.37
N ILE A 42 5.11 1.73 6.49
CA ILE A 42 4.57 0.76 5.51
C ILE A 42 3.92 -0.42 6.22
N LEU A 43 4.55 -0.97 7.27
CA LEU A 43 3.97 -2.05 8.07
C LEU A 43 2.66 -1.63 8.74
N PHE A 44 2.62 -0.46 9.37
CA PHE A 44 1.40 0.08 10.00
C PHE A 44 0.27 0.26 8.99
N ILE A 45 0.57 0.75 7.79
CA ILE A 45 -0.40 0.87 6.69
C ILE A 45 -0.95 -0.51 6.32
N SER A 46 -0.08 -1.51 6.13
CA SER A 46 -0.53 -2.87 5.79
C SER A 46 -1.41 -3.49 6.88
N ILE A 47 -1.10 -3.24 8.16
CA ILE A 47 -1.93 -3.68 9.29
C ILE A 47 -3.27 -2.93 9.31
N ALA A 48 -3.29 -1.63 9.02
CA ALA A 48 -4.51 -0.85 8.95
C ALA A 48 -5.42 -1.31 7.78
N GLU A 49 -4.84 -1.61 6.63
CA GLU A 49 -5.55 -2.14 5.47
C GLU A 49 -6.16 -3.52 5.79
N PHE A 50 -5.41 -4.38 6.48
CA PHE A 50 -5.93 -5.65 7.02
C PHE A 50 -7.10 -5.45 7.98
N ALA A 51 -6.98 -4.50 8.92
CA ALA A 51 -8.06 -4.19 9.85
C ALA A 51 -9.31 -3.71 9.13
N VAL A 52 -9.15 -2.91 8.07
CA VAL A 52 -10.26 -2.48 7.19
C VAL A 52 -10.89 -3.66 6.48
N TRP A 53 -10.12 -4.61 5.92
CA TRP A 53 -10.67 -5.81 5.28
C TRP A 53 -11.43 -6.72 6.24
N ILE A 54 -10.91 -6.93 7.46
CA ILE A 54 -11.62 -7.67 8.51
C ILE A 54 -12.90 -6.93 8.91
N LEU A 55 -12.83 -5.61 9.14
CA LEU A 55 -13.99 -4.81 9.51
C LEU A 55 -15.04 -4.79 8.40
N LEU A 56 -14.64 -4.78 7.13
CA LEU A 56 -15.56 -4.92 6.00
C LEU A 56 -16.19 -6.32 5.99
N SER A 57 -15.39 -7.37 6.20
CA SER A 57 -15.87 -8.76 6.20
C SER A 57 -16.84 -9.06 7.35
N PHE A 58 -16.63 -8.50 8.55
CA PHE A 58 -17.51 -8.69 9.70
C PHE A 58 -18.61 -7.63 9.82
N GLY A 59 -18.34 -6.40 9.38
CA GLY A 59 -19.22 -5.24 9.49
C GLY A 59 -20.26 -5.15 8.38
N ILE A 60 -19.97 -5.70 7.20
CA ILE A 60 -20.97 -5.92 6.14
C ILE A 60 -21.69 -7.26 6.42
N LYS A 61 -22.28 -7.40 7.60
CA LYS A 61 -23.52 -8.18 7.68
C LYS A 61 -24.56 -7.28 7.04
N ILE A 62 -24.85 -7.51 5.77
CA ILE A 62 -25.92 -6.80 5.07
C ILE A 62 -27.20 -7.12 5.84
N SER A 63 -27.60 -6.20 6.71
CA SER A 63 -28.86 -6.23 7.43
C SER A 63 -29.98 -5.80 6.48
N GLY A 64 -30.19 -6.60 5.43
CA GLY A 64 -31.18 -6.34 4.40
C GLY A 64 -31.55 -7.65 3.70
N ASP A 65 -32.84 -7.79 3.40
CA ASP A 65 -33.47 -8.94 2.76
C ASP A 65 -32.88 -9.26 1.36
N ASP A 66 -32.01 -8.41 0.82
CA ASP A 66 -31.30 -8.63 -0.45
C ASP A 66 -30.02 -9.46 -0.34
N ALA A 67 -29.41 -9.56 0.85
CA ALA A 67 -28.20 -10.37 1.01
C ALA A 67 -28.44 -11.87 1.07
N SER A 68 -29.65 -12.28 1.47
CA SER A 68 -30.10 -13.65 1.32
C SER A 68 -30.19 -14.03 -0.17
N ASN A 69 -30.66 -13.11 -1.03
CA ASN A 69 -30.80 -13.32 -2.47
C ASN A 69 -29.45 -13.45 -3.20
N VAL A 70 -28.43 -12.68 -2.83
CA VAL A 70 -27.09 -12.85 -3.44
C VAL A 70 -26.41 -14.14 -2.95
N LYS A 71 -26.61 -14.51 -1.67
CA LYS A 71 -26.07 -15.74 -1.09
C LYS A 71 -26.68 -17.01 -1.68
N THR A 72 -27.98 -17.02 -1.91
CA THR A 72 -28.66 -18.16 -2.56
C THR A 72 -28.21 -18.35 -4.00
N VAL A 73 -27.81 -17.27 -4.70
CA VAL A 73 -27.39 -17.30 -6.11
C VAL A 73 -25.93 -17.73 -6.30
N ILE A 74 -24.99 -17.22 -5.49
CA ILE A 74 -23.56 -17.55 -5.62
C ILE A 74 -23.25 -18.95 -5.05
N GLY A 75 -24.06 -19.40 -4.09
CA GLY A 75 -23.90 -20.68 -3.40
C GLY A 75 -22.86 -20.60 -2.28
N ASP A 76 -23.27 -21.01 -1.09
CA ASP A 76 -22.46 -20.98 0.14
C ASP A 76 -21.05 -21.55 -0.06
N SER A 77 -20.93 -22.62 -0.84
CA SER A 77 -19.64 -23.28 -1.10
C SER A 77 -18.63 -22.38 -1.82
N VAL A 78 -19.04 -21.59 -2.80
CA VAL A 78 -18.15 -20.70 -3.56
C VAL A 78 -17.72 -19.52 -2.70
N GLU A 79 -18.64 -18.95 -1.91
CA GLU A 79 -18.35 -17.87 -0.96
C GLU A 79 -17.34 -18.33 0.12
N TYR A 80 -17.55 -19.51 0.72
CA TYR A 80 -16.64 -20.05 1.74
C TYR A 80 -15.26 -20.38 1.18
N ILE A 81 -15.17 -20.99 -0.01
CA ILE A 81 -13.88 -21.29 -0.66
C ILE A 81 -13.14 -20.00 -1.00
N SER A 82 -13.83 -19.03 -1.61
CA SER A 82 -13.26 -17.73 -1.96
C SER A 82 -12.74 -16.99 -0.73
N THR A 83 -13.55 -16.94 0.33
CA THR A 83 -13.16 -16.33 1.62
C THR A 83 -11.96 -17.04 2.24
N GLY A 84 -11.94 -18.38 2.19
CA GLY A 84 -10.81 -19.17 2.68
C GLY A 84 -9.52 -18.89 1.91
N ILE A 85 -9.58 -18.79 0.58
CA ILE A 85 -8.42 -18.44 -0.27
C ILE A 85 -7.92 -17.03 0.05
N HIS A 86 -8.83 -16.05 0.16
CA HIS A 86 -8.45 -14.67 0.49
C HIS A 86 -7.79 -14.60 1.88
N LEU A 87 -8.37 -15.24 2.88
CA LEU A 87 -7.83 -15.29 4.24
C LEU A 87 -6.46 -15.99 4.30
N ALA A 88 -6.29 -17.10 3.58
CA ALA A 88 -5.01 -17.81 3.50
C ALA A 88 -3.91 -16.95 2.84
N ALA A 89 -4.24 -16.29 1.73
CA ALA A 89 -3.33 -15.36 1.07
C ALA A 89 -2.97 -14.18 1.97
N LEU A 90 -3.95 -13.66 2.73
CA LEU A 90 -3.75 -12.59 3.69
C LEU A 90 -2.75 -12.96 4.78
N ILE A 91 -2.90 -14.14 5.40
CA ILE A 91 -1.95 -14.68 6.39
C ILE A 91 -0.56 -14.85 5.78
N PHE A 92 -0.47 -15.37 4.55
CA PHE A 92 0.80 -15.50 3.84
C PHE A 92 1.49 -14.14 3.65
N PHE A 93 0.76 -13.13 3.16
CA PHE A 93 1.32 -11.80 2.95
C PHE A 93 1.75 -11.15 4.26
N ILE A 94 1.00 -11.32 5.36
CA ILE A 94 1.39 -10.85 6.70
C ILE A 94 2.73 -11.47 7.12
N GLY A 95 2.89 -12.79 6.99
CA GLY A 95 4.14 -13.47 7.32
C GLY A 95 5.31 -12.95 6.48
N TRP A 96 5.07 -12.70 5.18
CA TRP A 96 6.08 -12.15 4.28
C TRP A 96 6.45 -10.70 4.65
N PHE A 97 5.47 -9.86 4.96
CA PHE A 97 5.68 -8.50 5.45
C PHE A 97 6.48 -8.48 6.74
N TYR A 98 6.13 -9.33 7.70
CA TYR A 98 6.85 -9.44 8.96
C TYR A 98 8.30 -9.89 8.76
N LYS A 99 8.55 -10.87 7.88
CA LYS A 99 9.91 -11.30 7.54
C LYS A 99 10.73 -10.17 6.92
N ASN A 100 10.12 -9.36 6.05
CA ASN A 100 10.78 -8.20 5.46
C ASN A 100 11.04 -7.09 6.50
N TYR A 101 10.11 -6.86 7.43
CA TYR A 101 10.28 -5.93 8.54
C TYR A 101 11.46 -6.33 9.43
N LYS A 102 11.48 -7.59 9.90
CA LYS A 102 12.54 -8.10 10.80
C LYS A 102 13.92 -8.06 10.14
N LYS A 103 14.00 -8.29 8.82
CA LYS A 103 15.25 -8.12 8.06
C LYS A 103 15.75 -6.68 8.08
N ILE A 104 14.86 -5.70 8.02
CA ILE A 104 15.22 -4.27 8.00
C ILE A 104 15.60 -3.79 9.40
N GLU A 105 14.92 -4.28 10.44
CA GLU A 105 15.22 -3.94 11.83
C GLU A 105 16.60 -4.43 12.27
N ASN A 106 16.99 -5.64 11.84
CA ASN A 106 18.26 -6.27 12.24
C ASN A 106 19.44 -5.97 11.29
N THR A 107 19.29 -5.01 10.36
CA THR A 107 20.36 -4.69 9.39
C THR A 107 21.08 -3.39 9.76
N ASP A 108 22.38 -3.50 10.05
CA ASP A 108 23.25 -2.34 10.30
C ASP A 108 23.91 -1.79 9.03
N SER A 109 23.87 -2.53 7.91
CA SER A 109 24.45 -2.10 6.63
C SER A 109 23.43 -1.33 5.76
N PRO A 110 23.71 -0.08 5.35
CA PRO A 110 22.80 0.74 4.54
C PRO A 110 22.50 0.18 3.16
N ARG A 111 23.46 -0.52 2.53
CA ARG A 111 23.24 -1.19 1.24
C ARG A 111 22.23 -2.31 1.38
N VAL A 112 22.38 -3.13 2.42
CA VAL A 112 21.46 -4.23 2.72
C VAL A 112 20.09 -3.68 3.15
N LEU A 113 20.06 -2.59 3.91
CA LEU A 113 18.84 -1.89 4.29
C LEU A 113 18.07 -1.45 3.03
N MET A 114 18.74 -0.79 2.08
CA MET A 114 18.12 -0.36 0.83
C MET A 114 17.62 -1.55 0.00
N GLN A 115 18.42 -2.59 -0.14
CA GLN A 115 18.00 -3.81 -0.86
C GLN A 115 16.75 -4.42 -0.22
N ASN A 116 16.70 -4.48 1.10
CA ASN A 116 15.55 -4.98 1.83
C ASN A 116 14.31 -4.08 1.63
N ILE A 117 14.47 -2.76 1.59
CA ILE A 117 13.33 -1.87 1.32
C ILE A 117 12.81 -2.04 -0.12
N LEU A 118 13.69 -2.20 -1.10
CA LEU A 118 13.28 -2.50 -2.49
C LEU A 118 12.53 -3.84 -2.58
N ASN A 119 12.93 -4.83 -1.80
CA ASN A 119 12.24 -6.12 -1.70
C ASN A 119 10.87 -5.99 -1.00
N THR A 120 10.78 -5.19 0.07
CA THR A 120 9.50 -4.86 0.72
C THR A 120 8.55 -4.19 -0.27
N ARG A 121 9.04 -3.27 -1.12
CA ARG A 121 8.24 -2.65 -2.19
C ARG A 121 7.69 -3.68 -3.18
N LYS A 122 8.49 -4.69 -3.58
CA LYS A 122 8.00 -5.76 -4.45
C LYS A 122 6.91 -6.56 -3.75
N THR A 123 7.10 -6.89 -2.47
CA THR A 123 6.12 -7.63 -1.65
C THR A 123 4.78 -6.90 -1.59
N VAL A 124 4.80 -5.59 -1.29
CA VAL A 124 3.61 -4.74 -1.38
C VAL A 124 2.97 -4.80 -2.76
N LYS A 125 3.78 -4.62 -3.82
CA LYS A 125 3.26 -4.61 -5.18
C LYS A 125 2.53 -5.93 -5.49
N TYR A 126 3.10 -7.06 -5.07
CA TYR A 126 2.45 -8.36 -5.23
C TYR A 126 1.15 -8.47 -4.42
N TYR A 127 1.12 -7.96 -3.19
CA TYR A 127 -0.10 -7.92 -2.37
C TYR A 127 -1.23 -7.11 -3.04
N ILE A 128 -0.92 -5.92 -3.56
CA ILE A 128 -1.91 -5.08 -4.26
C ILE A 128 -2.39 -5.77 -5.53
N TRP A 129 -1.47 -6.33 -6.33
CA TRP A 129 -1.83 -7.06 -7.56
C TRP A 129 -2.68 -8.30 -7.26
N PHE A 130 -2.38 -9.02 -6.17
CA PHE A 130 -3.19 -10.14 -5.73
C PHE A 130 -4.61 -9.69 -5.37
N ASN A 131 -4.77 -8.65 -4.54
CA ASN A 131 -6.09 -8.13 -4.19
C ASN A 131 -6.85 -7.60 -5.41
N LEU A 132 -6.14 -6.93 -6.33
CA LEU A 132 -6.74 -6.43 -7.57
C LEU A 132 -7.23 -7.57 -8.47
N ALA A 133 -6.39 -8.60 -8.66
CA ALA A 133 -6.77 -9.78 -9.43
C ALA A 133 -7.93 -10.52 -8.77
N PHE A 134 -7.90 -10.68 -7.44
CA PHE A 134 -8.97 -11.30 -6.67
C PHE A 134 -10.29 -10.54 -6.79
N LEU A 135 -10.25 -9.21 -6.73
CA LEU A 135 -11.42 -8.35 -6.93
C LEU A 135 -11.98 -8.49 -8.36
N VAL A 136 -11.14 -8.40 -9.39
CA VAL A 136 -11.61 -8.53 -10.79
C VAL A 136 -12.17 -9.92 -11.05
N LEU A 137 -11.46 -10.98 -10.66
CA LEU A 137 -11.89 -12.37 -10.86
C LEU A 137 -13.15 -12.69 -10.06
N GLY A 138 -13.23 -12.21 -8.81
CA GLY A 138 -14.40 -12.40 -7.96
C GLY A 138 -15.64 -11.70 -8.53
N THR A 139 -15.52 -10.44 -8.95
CA THR A 139 -16.64 -9.68 -9.53
C THR A 139 -17.07 -10.24 -10.89
N VAL A 140 -16.13 -10.55 -11.79
CA VAL A 140 -16.45 -11.14 -13.10
C VAL A 140 -17.02 -12.55 -12.94
N GLY A 141 -16.44 -13.38 -12.06
CA GLY A 141 -16.94 -14.72 -11.77
C GLY A 141 -18.35 -14.70 -11.20
N ALA A 142 -18.64 -13.80 -10.25
CA ALA A 142 -19.98 -13.61 -9.72
C ALA A 142 -20.97 -13.16 -10.79
N PHE A 143 -20.58 -12.22 -11.66
CA PHE A 143 -21.43 -11.75 -12.76
C PHE A 143 -21.79 -12.88 -13.74
N VAL A 144 -20.82 -13.68 -14.15
CA VAL A 144 -21.05 -14.84 -15.05
C VAL A 144 -21.93 -15.89 -14.37
N LEU A 145 -21.72 -16.16 -13.08
CA LEU A 145 -22.56 -17.10 -12.34
C LEU A 145 -24.02 -16.64 -12.28
N ILE A 146 -24.25 -15.37 -11.95
CA ILE A 146 -25.60 -14.78 -11.88
C ILE A 146 -26.30 -14.87 -13.25
N GLU A 147 -25.60 -14.54 -14.33
CA GLU A 147 -26.15 -14.64 -15.69
C GLU A 147 -26.48 -16.09 -16.09
N ALA A 148 -25.63 -17.05 -15.70
CA ALA A 148 -25.84 -18.45 -16.01
C ALA A 148 -26.95 -19.11 -15.17
N THR A 149 -27.11 -18.74 -13.90
CA THR A 149 -28.09 -19.38 -13.00
C THR A 149 -29.44 -18.67 -12.95
N HIS A 150 -29.47 -17.37 -13.23
CA HIS A 150 -30.69 -16.56 -13.18
C HIS A 150 -30.74 -15.54 -14.33
N PRO A 151 -30.95 -16.01 -15.56
CA PRO A 151 -31.04 -15.13 -16.73
C PRO A 151 -32.22 -14.15 -16.62
N GLU A 152 -33.26 -14.46 -15.84
CA GLU A 152 -34.39 -13.54 -15.60
C GLU A 152 -34.01 -12.23 -14.90
N PHE A 153 -32.91 -12.19 -14.13
CA PHE A 153 -32.46 -10.94 -13.50
C PHE A 153 -31.79 -9.97 -14.48
N LEU A 154 -31.44 -10.44 -15.67
CA LEU A 154 -30.64 -9.70 -16.65
C LEU A 154 -31.28 -9.79 -18.05
N SER A 155 -32.35 -9.02 -18.28
CA SER A 155 -32.89 -8.78 -19.63
C SER A 155 -31.84 -8.13 -20.56
N THR A 156 -31.94 -8.30 -21.88
CA THR A 156 -30.93 -7.82 -22.85
C THR A 156 -30.59 -6.33 -22.72
N ASP A 157 -31.57 -5.47 -22.44
CA ASP A 157 -31.35 -4.04 -22.22
C ASP A 157 -30.71 -3.75 -20.84
N SER A 158 -31.02 -4.57 -19.83
CA SER A 158 -30.41 -4.45 -18.50
C SER A 158 -29.00 -5.04 -18.43
N LEU A 159 -28.66 -6.02 -19.29
CA LEU A 159 -27.32 -6.58 -19.42
C LEU A 159 -26.30 -5.52 -19.85
N PHE A 160 -26.65 -4.70 -20.85
CA PHE A 160 -25.74 -3.66 -21.33
C PHE A 160 -25.46 -2.62 -20.23
N LEU A 161 -26.51 -2.20 -19.50
CA LEU A 161 -26.37 -1.30 -18.34
C LEU A 161 -25.60 -1.95 -17.19
N ALA A 162 -25.80 -3.24 -16.92
CA ALA A 162 -25.10 -3.98 -15.87
C ALA A 162 -23.60 -4.15 -16.17
N VAL A 163 -23.24 -4.41 -17.43
CA VAL A 163 -21.83 -4.47 -17.85
C VAL A 163 -21.17 -3.09 -17.73
N ILE A 164 -21.85 -2.03 -18.15
CA ILE A 164 -21.35 -0.65 -18.00
C ILE A 164 -21.15 -0.30 -16.52
N SER A 165 -22.13 -0.60 -15.66
CA SER A 165 -22.04 -0.30 -14.23
C SER A 165 -20.91 -1.10 -13.56
N LEU A 166 -20.71 -2.36 -13.95
CA LEU A 166 -19.61 -3.21 -13.50
C LEU A 166 -18.24 -2.64 -13.93
N ILE A 167 -18.10 -2.20 -15.18
CA ILE A 167 -16.87 -1.56 -15.67
C ILE A 167 -16.58 -0.28 -14.88
N ILE A 168 -17.59 0.57 -14.65
CA ILE A 168 -17.43 1.81 -13.88
C ILE A 168 -17.02 1.51 -12.43
N MET A 169 -17.67 0.55 -11.78
CA MET A 169 -17.34 0.12 -10.43
C MET A 169 -15.90 -0.41 -10.33
N LEU A 170 -15.48 -1.27 -11.26
CA LEU A 170 -14.12 -1.78 -11.32
C LEU A 170 -13.11 -0.66 -11.59
N ALA A 171 -13.41 0.25 -12.51
CA ALA A 171 -12.56 1.40 -12.81
C ALA A 171 -12.38 2.32 -11.59
N LEU A 172 -13.45 2.56 -10.83
CA LEU A 172 -13.40 3.33 -9.58
C LEU A 172 -12.57 2.60 -8.50
N ALA A 173 -12.80 1.30 -8.28
CA ALA A 173 -12.06 0.51 -7.31
C ALA A 173 -10.55 0.45 -7.65
N ILE A 174 -10.21 0.17 -8.91
CA ILE A 174 -8.84 0.20 -9.42
C ILE A 174 -8.23 1.59 -9.26
N GLY A 175 -8.98 2.64 -9.60
CA GLY A 175 -8.56 4.03 -9.46
C GLY A 175 -8.20 4.39 -8.02
N ILE A 176 -9.04 4.01 -7.06
CA ILE A 176 -8.80 4.23 -5.63
C ILE A 176 -7.53 3.49 -5.17
N LEU A 177 -7.39 2.20 -5.51
CA LEU A 177 -6.21 1.42 -5.16
C LEU A 177 -4.92 1.99 -5.76
N LEU A 178 -4.96 2.46 -7.00
CA LEU A 178 -3.82 3.12 -7.66
C LEU A 178 -3.48 4.48 -7.04
N ILE A 179 -4.49 5.26 -6.65
CA ILE A 179 -4.28 6.53 -5.94
C ILE A 179 -3.61 6.25 -4.59
N ILE A 180 -4.14 5.32 -3.80
CA ILE A 180 -3.55 4.91 -2.51
C ILE A 180 -2.11 4.45 -2.73
N TYR A 181 -1.86 3.61 -3.73
CA TYR A 181 -0.51 3.17 -4.07
C TYR A 181 0.41 4.36 -4.42
N ARG A 182 -0.05 5.29 -5.26
CA ARG A 182 0.74 6.45 -5.66
C ARG A 182 1.00 7.41 -4.49
N LEU A 183 0.02 7.63 -3.62
CA LEU A 183 0.11 8.56 -2.49
C LEU A 183 1.06 8.02 -1.42
N LEU A 184 0.83 6.79 -0.98
CA LEU A 184 1.62 6.13 0.05
C LEU A 184 3.03 5.86 -0.48
N TYR A 185 3.15 5.08 -1.55
CA TYR A 185 4.45 4.61 -2.00
C TYR A 185 5.20 5.68 -2.79
N GLY A 186 4.54 6.53 -3.57
CA GLY A 186 5.21 7.59 -4.33
C GLY A 186 5.93 8.62 -3.45
N ARG A 187 5.28 9.10 -2.38
CA ARG A 187 5.92 10.07 -1.46
C ARG A 187 6.97 9.42 -0.57
N LEU A 188 6.66 8.27 0.05
CA LEU A 188 7.57 7.59 0.98
C LEU A 188 8.85 7.12 0.27
N LEU A 189 8.73 6.52 -0.93
CA LEU A 189 9.89 6.04 -1.68
C LEU A 189 10.73 7.16 -2.29
N ARG A 190 10.14 8.28 -2.69
CA ARG A 190 10.92 9.41 -3.22
C ARG A 190 11.85 9.96 -2.13
N ARG A 191 11.34 10.10 -0.91
CA ARG A 191 12.15 10.50 0.26
C ARG A 191 13.24 9.48 0.58
N LEU A 192 12.92 8.19 0.47
CA LEU A 192 13.85 7.12 0.77
C LEU A 192 14.98 7.00 -0.27
N LYS A 193 14.66 7.13 -1.57
CA LYS A 193 15.65 7.13 -2.66
C LYS A 193 16.59 8.32 -2.54
N ALA A 194 16.07 9.49 -2.14
CA ALA A 194 16.90 10.66 -1.86
C ALA A 194 17.88 10.41 -0.71
N ASN A 195 17.40 9.88 0.43
CA ASN A 195 18.25 9.53 1.57
C ASN A 195 19.34 8.51 1.20
N TYR A 196 19.02 7.51 0.38
CA TYR A 196 20.01 6.54 -0.09
C TYR A 196 21.04 7.10 -1.04
N ASN A 197 20.63 7.95 -1.98
CA ASN A 197 21.59 8.61 -2.86
C ASN A 197 22.58 9.48 -2.06
N GLN A 198 22.13 10.08 -0.94
CA GLN A 198 23.00 10.78 0.00
C GLN A 198 23.94 9.79 0.71
N LEU A 199 23.42 8.67 1.21
CA LEU A 199 24.21 7.61 1.85
C LEU A 199 25.28 7.01 0.92
N LYS A 200 24.93 6.74 -0.34
CA LYS A 200 25.85 6.22 -1.36
C LYS A 200 26.97 7.22 -1.68
N LYS A 201 26.69 8.52 -1.65
CA LYS A 201 27.69 9.58 -1.81
C LYS A 201 28.60 9.75 -0.58
N LEU A 202 28.21 9.22 0.58
CA LEU A 202 29.00 9.27 1.81
C LEU A 202 29.94 8.06 1.96
N GLU A 203 29.57 6.91 1.37
CA GLU A 203 30.41 5.70 1.27
C GLU A 203 31.46 5.78 0.13
N LEU A 204 31.34 6.75 -0.78
CA LEU A 204 32.35 7.13 -1.78
C LEU A 204 33.17 8.34 -1.27
#